data_AF-A0AA97P8B5-F1
#
_entry.id   AF-A0AA97P8B5-F1
#
_cell.length_a   1.000
_cell.length_b   1.000
_cell.length_c   1.000
_cell.angle_alpha   90.00
_cell.angle_beta   90.00
_cell.angle_gamma   90.00
#
_symmetry.space_group_name_H-M   'P 1'
#
loop_
_entity.id
_entity.type
_entity.pdbx_description
1 polymer ?
#
loop_
_entity_poly.entity_id
_entity_poly.type
_entity_poly.pdbx_seq_one_letter_code
_entity_poly.pdbx_strand_id
1 'polypeptide(L)'
;MDAAASAHRKVELQSPEDFTYLLNNVRRAAAESIGAAFPLADDDAEDALRARIEELVDDYIARTFALAAPNQRQDERQGQKGQQKSKKKGAAAEDEDENVVYEPFDARLRDRIPDLLREEEELLREIAALKRRVPAQAATRVGDALKAGVAADEAALAAAKERVGDVDRDLRAKGRKRMLDSLEGGVDEGSAAAAPAISVLQRNDEVAESFGTAVEGLGRLKRDMPATVARMERARAAGSYVIAGR
;
A
#
# COMPACT_ATOMS: atom_id res chain seq x y z
N MET A 1 -43.02 7.91 49.93
CA MET A 1 -42.85 8.03 48.47
C MET A 1 -43.04 6.64 47.92
N ASP A 2 -44.28 6.35 47.53
CA ASP A 2 -44.75 5.03 47.12
C ASP A 2 -44.02 4.53 45.88
N ALA A 3 -43.55 3.29 45.94
CA ALA A 3 -42.97 2.59 44.80
C ALA A 3 -44.05 2.44 43.72
N ALA A 4 -43.85 3.11 42.57
CA ALA A 4 -44.71 2.97 41.42
C ALA A 4 -44.84 1.49 41.04
N ALA A 5 -46.02 0.93 41.24
CA ALA A 5 -46.33 -0.44 40.84
C ALA A 5 -46.16 -0.56 39.32
N SER A 6 -45.25 -1.43 38.90
CA SER A 6 -45.05 -1.80 37.49
C SER A 6 -46.39 -2.13 36.84
N ALA A 7 -46.81 -1.33 35.85
CA ALA A 7 -48.06 -1.52 35.10
C ALA A 7 -48.05 -2.80 34.23
N HIS A 8 -46.92 -3.49 34.14
CA HIS A 8 -46.74 -4.69 33.34
C HIS A 8 -46.30 -5.88 34.20
N ARG A 9 -46.73 -7.09 33.79
CA ARG A 9 -46.28 -8.34 34.39
C ARG A 9 -44.79 -8.50 34.14
N LYS A 10 -44.05 -8.82 35.20
CA LYS A 10 -42.62 -9.15 35.09
C LYS A 10 -42.46 -10.54 34.45
N VAL A 11 -41.37 -10.74 33.73
CA VAL A 11 -41.04 -12.01 33.09
C VAL A 11 -40.41 -12.91 34.15
N GLU A 12 -41.02 -14.05 34.45
CA GLU A 12 -40.51 -15.01 35.42
C GLU A 12 -39.46 -15.91 34.74
N LEU A 13 -38.22 -15.90 35.24
CA LEU A 13 -37.18 -16.84 34.86
C LEU A 13 -37.07 -17.94 35.93
N GLN A 14 -36.91 -19.20 35.49
CA GLN A 14 -36.83 -20.34 36.40
C GLN A 14 -35.48 -20.37 37.12
N SER A 15 -34.44 -19.89 36.44
CA SER A 15 -33.07 -19.84 36.96
C SER A 15 -32.31 -18.63 36.42
N PRO A 16 -31.24 -18.16 37.09
CA PRO A 16 -30.33 -17.17 36.52
C PRO A 16 -29.56 -17.71 35.30
N GLU A 17 -29.44 -19.03 35.16
CA GLU A 17 -28.84 -19.68 34.00
C GLU A 17 -29.68 -19.47 32.74
N ASP A 18 -31.01 -19.36 32.86
CA ASP A 18 -31.92 -19.10 31.75
C ASP A 18 -31.63 -17.75 31.08
N PHE A 19 -31.26 -16.73 31.86
CA PHE A 19 -30.87 -15.42 31.33
C PHE A 19 -29.62 -15.53 30.45
N THR A 20 -28.61 -16.27 30.94
CA THR A 20 -27.38 -16.51 30.18
C THR A 20 -27.64 -17.34 28.93
N TYR A 21 -28.56 -18.33 29.02
CA TYR A 21 -28.98 -19.13 27.88
C TYR A 21 -29.66 -18.27 26.80
N LEU A 22 -30.58 -17.39 27.19
CA LEU A 22 -31.24 -16.46 26.27
C LEU A 22 -30.23 -15.51 25.61
N LEU A 23 -29.30 -14.96 26.38
CA LEU A 23 -28.24 -14.09 25.86
C LEU A 23 -27.36 -14.82 24.82
N ASN A 24 -26.90 -16.03 25.15
CA ASN A 24 -26.06 -16.83 24.25
C ASN A 24 -26.82 -17.28 22.99
N ASN A 25 -28.10 -17.62 23.12
CA ASN A 25 -28.91 -17.99 21.97
C ASN A 25 -29.13 -16.80 21.01
N VAL A 26 -29.37 -15.60 21.56
CA VAL A 26 -29.50 -14.37 20.76
C VAL A 26 -28.17 -14.03 20.07
N ARG A 27 -27.04 -14.11 20.78
CA ARG A 27 -25.71 -13.89 20.19
C ARG A 27 -25.41 -14.86 19.06
N ARG A 28 -25.70 -16.16 19.24
CA ARG A 28 -25.54 -17.16 18.19
C ARG A 28 -26.42 -16.86 16.97
N ALA A 29 -27.70 -16.57 17.18
CA ALA A 29 -28.61 -16.24 16.10
C ALA A 29 -28.19 -14.95 15.35
N ALA A 30 -27.66 -13.96 16.08
CA ALA A 30 -27.09 -12.76 15.49
C ALA A 30 -25.87 -13.06 14.63
N ALA A 31 -24.92 -13.88 15.12
CA ALA A 31 -23.74 -14.30 14.37
C ALA A 31 -24.10 -15.08 13.09
N GLU A 32 -25.07 -16.01 13.18
CA GLU A 32 -25.59 -16.74 12.01
C GLU A 32 -26.24 -15.79 10.99
N SER A 33 -27.04 -14.83 11.46
CA SER A 33 -27.68 -13.82 10.62
C SER A 33 -26.65 -12.90 9.94
N ILE A 34 -25.61 -12.46 10.66
CA ILE A 34 -24.53 -11.62 10.12
C ILE A 34 -23.73 -12.42 9.10
N GLY A 35 -23.37 -13.67 9.40
CA GLY A 35 -22.63 -14.52 8.47
C GLY A 35 -23.42 -14.86 7.19
N ALA A 36 -24.75 -14.93 7.26
CA ALA A 36 -25.61 -15.11 6.10
C ALA A 36 -25.78 -13.83 5.27
N ALA A 37 -25.84 -12.66 5.91
CA ALA A 37 -26.01 -11.37 5.24
C ALA A 37 -24.70 -10.79 4.68
N PHE A 38 -23.57 -11.09 5.33
CA PHE A 38 -22.23 -10.64 5.00
C PHE A 38 -21.29 -11.85 4.97
N PRO A 39 -21.29 -12.64 3.87
CA PRO A 39 -20.34 -13.73 3.71
C PRO A 39 -18.89 -13.20 3.73
N LEU A 40 -17.92 -14.04 4.14
CA LEU A 40 -16.51 -13.66 4.08
C LEU A 40 -16.12 -13.44 2.61
N ALA A 41 -15.79 -12.20 2.26
CA ALA A 41 -15.26 -11.84 0.95
C ALA A 41 -13.74 -11.64 1.06
N ASP A 42 -13.01 -11.79 -0.04
CA ASP A 42 -11.55 -11.61 -0.08
C ASP A 42 -11.11 -10.13 0.06
N ASP A 43 -12.07 -9.20 0.21
CA ASP A 43 -11.83 -7.76 0.32
C ASP A 43 -11.77 -7.33 1.80
N ASP A 44 -10.57 -6.97 2.27
CA ASP A 44 -10.29 -6.49 3.64
C ASP A 44 -11.23 -5.35 4.12
N ALA A 45 -11.79 -4.58 3.18
CA ALA A 45 -12.70 -3.48 3.46
C ALA A 45 -14.11 -3.95 3.86
N GLU A 46 -14.60 -5.07 3.29
CA GLU A 46 -15.91 -5.65 3.62
C GLU A 46 -15.84 -6.35 4.99
N ASP A 47 -14.72 -6.97 5.30
CA ASP A 47 -14.44 -7.56 6.61
C ASP A 47 -14.39 -6.48 7.72
N ALA A 48 -13.85 -5.29 7.43
CA ALA A 48 -13.88 -4.18 8.38
C ALA A 48 -15.30 -3.67 8.67
N LEU A 49 -16.17 -3.65 7.65
CA LEU A 49 -17.59 -3.30 7.83
C LEU A 49 -18.31 -4.37 8.67
N ARG A 50 -18.05 -5.64 8.38
CA ARG A 50 -18.60 -6.77 9.12
C ARG A 50 -18.21 -6.71 10.61
N ALA A 51 -16.92 -6.51 10.91
CA ALA A 51 -16.44 -6.40 12.29
C ALA A 51 -17.13 -5.26 13.05
N ARG A 52 -17.33 -4.10 12.40
CA ARG A 52 -18.04 -2.97 13.00
C ARG A 52 -19.52 -3.26 13.25
N ILE A 53 -20.17 -4.02 12.37
CA ILE A 53 -21.57 -4.43 12.54
C ILE A 53 -21.68 -5.41 13.69
N GLU A 54 -20.78 -6.39 13.79
CA GLU A 54 -20.72 -7.35 14.91
C GLU A 54 -20.60 -6.61 16.25
N GLU A 55 -19.67 -5.65 16.36
CA GLU A 55 -19.52 -4.79 17.55
C GLU A 55 -20.80 -4.04 17.91
N LEU A 56 -21.45 -3.37 16.94
CA LEU A 56 -22.68 -2.61 17.17
C LEU A 56 -23.86 -3.51 17.62
N VAL A 57 -23.93 -4.72 17.08
CA VAL A 57 -24.97 -5.69 17.44
C VAL A 57 -24.73 -6.23 18.84
N ASP A 58 -23.50 -6.57 19.20
CA ASP A 58 -23.16 -7.01 20.55
C ASP A 58 -23.46 -5.94 21.60
N ASP A 59 -23.11 -4.69 21.31
CA ASP A 59 -23.45 -3.53 22.13
C ASP A 59 -24.97 -3.35 22.29
N TYR A 60 -25.73 -3.53 21.21
CA TYR A 60 -27.18 -3.47 21.24
C TYR A 60 -27.78 -4.59 22.09
N ILE A 61 -27.27 -5.82 21.95
CA ILE A 61 -27.66 -6.96 22.77
C ILE A 61 -27.36 -6.67 24.25
N ALA A 62 -26.16 -6.19 24.59
CA ALA A 62 -25.80 -5.84 25.96
C ALA A 62 -26.74 -4.78 26.55
N ARG A 63 -27.02 -3.69 25.80
CA ARG A 63 -27.93 -2.63 26.23
C ARG A 63 -29.37 -3.12 26.42
N THR A 64 -29.88 -3.96 25.51
CA THR A 64 -31.25 -4.48 25.61
C THR A 64 -31.43 -5.40 26.82
N PHE A 65 -30.48 -6.31 27.06
CA PHE A 65 -30.52 -7.19 28.22
C PHE A 65 -30.32 -6.43 29.55
N ALA A 66 -29.47 -5.40 29.57
CA ALA A 66 -29.33 -4.51 30.74
C ALA A 66 -30.63 -3.76 31.06
N LEU A 67 -31.34 -3.25 30.04
CA LEU A 67 -32.64 -2.58 30.20
C LEU A 67 -33.76 -3.56 30.58
N ALA A 68 -33.65 -4.82 30.15
CA ALA A 68 -34.63 -5.87 30.45
C ALA A 68 -34.46 -6.48 31.86
N ALA A 69 -33.25 -6.53 32.40
CA ALA A 69 -32.92 -7.09 33.71
C ALA A 69 -33.85 -6.66 34.87
N PRO A 70 -34.18 -5.37 35.07
CA PRO A 70 -35.06 -4.95 36.19
C PRO A 70 -36.52 -5.43 36.08
N ASN A 71 -36.94 -5.85 34.89
CA ASN A 71 -38.30 -6.32 34.59
C ASN A 71 -38.43 -7.85 34.65
N GLN A 72 -37.35 -8.56 34.98
CA GLN A 72 -37.36 -10.00 35.20
C GLN A 72 -37.50 -10.32 36.69
N ARG A 73 -38.26 -11.36 37.00
CA ARG A 73 -38.37 -11.94 38.34
C ARG A 73 -37.72 -13.30 38.31
N GLN A 74 -36.80 -13.51 39.24
CA GLN A 74 -36.21 -14.81 39.48
C GLN A 74 -37.12 -15.53 40.46
N ASP A 75 -37.78 -16.61 40.04
CA ASP A 75 -38.67 -17.35 40.92
C ASP A 75 -37.79 -18.17 41.90
N GLU A 76 -37.46 -17.61 43.08
CA GLU A 76 -36.58 -18.20 44.10
C GLU A 76 -37.15 -19.48 44.76
N ARG A 77 -38.06 -20.23 44.11
CA ARG A 77 -38.76 -21.38 44.68
C ARG A 77 -37.97 -22.69 44.68
N GLN A 78 -36.69 -22.66 45.01
CA GLN A 78 -35.94 -23.87 45.39
C GLN A 78 -34.99 -23.54 46.56
N GLY A 79 -35.36 -23.96 47.78
CA GLY A 79 -34.40 -23.95 48.88
C GLY A 79 -34.88 -23.73 50.31
N GLN A 80 -36.12 -24.03 50.70
CA GLN A 80 -36.39 -24.30 52.13
C GLN A 80 -35.79 -25.65 52.54
N LYS A 81 -34.46 -25.74 52.66
CA LYS A 81 -33.77 -26.68 53.56
C LYS A 81 -32.53 -25.97 54.10
N GLY A 82 -32.52 -25.76 55.42
CA GLY A 82 -31.72 -24.73 56.06
C GLY A 82 -30.23 -25.00 56.20
N GLN A 83 -29.51 -23.95 56.58
CA GLN A 83 -28.84 -23.91 57.88
C GLN A 83 -28.24 -22.52 58.14
N GLN A 84 -28.56 -22.07 59.36
CA GLN A 84 -27.89 -21.11 60.22
C GLN A 84 -26.73 -20.25 59.67
N LYS A 85 -27.00 -18.94 59.73
CA LYS A 85 -26.04 -17.86 59.95
C LYS A 85 -25.00 -18.26 61.01
N SER A 86 -23.75 -18.41 60.62
CA SER A 86 -22.60 -18.25 61.50
C SER A 86 -22.01 -16.87 61.25
N LYS A 87 -22.29 -15.93 62.16
CA LYS A 87 -21.59 -14.64 62.26
C LYS A 87 -20.10 -14.93 62.50
N LYS A 88 -19.23 -14.47 61.60
CA LYS A 88 -17.85 -14.15 61.95
C LYS A 88 -17.48 -12.80 61.34
N LYS A 89 -17.24 -11.84 62.23
CA LYS A 89 -16.66 -10.53 61.91
C LYS A 89 -15.25 -10.73 61.37
N GLY A 90 -14.96 -10.13 60.23
CA GLY A 90 -13.62 -9.85 59.73
C GLY A 90 -13.79 -8.81 58.62
N ALA A 91 -13.35 -7.58 58.88
CA ALA A 91 -13.39 -6.49 57.93
C ALA A 91 -12.37 -6.74 56.82
N ALA A 92 -12.83 -6.79 55.58
CA ALA A 92 -12.07 -6.47 54.38
C ALA A 92 -13.09 -5.95 53.37
N ALA A 93 -12.72 -4.88 52.68
CA ALA A 93 -13.55 -4.22 51.68
C ALA A 93 -14.13 -5.25 50.70
N GLU A 94 -15.45 -5.20 50.53
CA GLU A 94 -16.14 -5.87 49.44
C GLU A 94 -15.83 -5.05 48.18
N ASP A 95 -14.70 -5.35 47.54
CA ASP A 95 -14.63 -5.18 46.09
C ASP A 95 -15.63 -6.19 45.52
N GLU A 96 -16.55 -5.70 44.71
CA GLU A 96 -17.48 -6.53 43.95
C GLU A 96 -16.65 -7.43 43.03
N ASP A 97 -16.30 -8.63 43.51
CA ASP A 97 -15.72 -9.68 42.69
C ASP A 97 -16.79 -10.07 41.66
N GLU A 98 -16.82 -9.35 40.53
CA GLU A 98 -17.31 -9.87 39.27
C GLU A 98 -16.76 -11.29 39.17
N ASN A 99 -17.65 -12.27 39.10
CA ASN A 99 -17.28 -13.68 39.07
C ASN A 99 -16.59 -13.95 37.72
N VAL A 100 -15.31 -13.56 37.61
CA VAL A 100 -14.48 -13.71 36.44
C VAL A 100 -14.27 -15.21 36.29
N VAL A 101 -15.06 -15.80 35.40
CA VAL A 101 -14.93 -17.20 35.02
C VAL A 101 -13.57 -17.34 34.35
N TYR A 102 -12.58 -17.76 35.13
CA TYR A 102 -11.24 -18.02 34.62
C TYR A 102 -11.29 -19.31 33.81
N GLU A 103 -10.82 -19.25 32.57
CA GLU A 103 -10.65 -20.45 31.78
C GLU A 103 -9.66 -21.40 32.49
N PRO A 104 -9.89 -22.72 32.42
CA PRO A 104 -8.96 -23.68 32.99
C PRO A 104 -7.56 -23.50 32.40
N PHE A 105 -6.54 -23.45 33.27
CA PHE A 105 -5.16 -23.25 32.86
C PHE A 105 -4.66 -24.40 31.97
N ASP A 106 -4.35 -24.10 30.71
CA ASP A 106 -3.73 -25.07 29.80
C ASP A 106 -2.20 -25.04 29.91
N ALA A 107 -1.64 -26.07 30.53
CA ALA A 107 -0.20 -26.24 30.67
C ALA A 107 0.53 -26.34 29.32
N ARG A 108 -0.13 -26.84 28.27
CA ARG A 108 0.48 -27.00 26.93
C ARG A 108 0.71 -25.65 26.26
N LEU A 109 -0.25 -24.74 26.40
CA LEU A 109 -0.10 -23.37 25.91
C LEU A 109 1.02 -22.65 26.68
N ARG A 110 1.09 -22.87 27.99
CA ARG A 110 2.17 -22.30 28.80
C ARG A 110 3.56 -22.80 28.42
N ASP A 111 3.70 -24.08 28.05
CA ASP A 111 4.99 -24.61 27.59
C ASP A 111 5.38 -24.10 26.19
N ARG A 112 4.41 -23.74 25.34
CA ARG A 112 4.67 -23.17 24.00
C ARG A 112 5.09 -21.70 24.02
N ILE A 113 4.60 -20.91 24.99
CA ILE A 113 4.95 -19.48 25.12
C ILE A 113 6.47 -19.25 25.17
N PRO A 114 7.28 -19.93 26.02
CA PRO A 114 8.71 -19.70 26.05
C PRO A 114 9.43 -20.13 24.77
N ASP A 115 8.92 -21.13 24.05
CA ASP A 115 9.49 -21.56 22.78
C ASP A 115 9.24 -20.51 21.68
N LEU A 116 8.01 -19.99 21.59
CA LEU A 116 7.66 -18.91 20.69
C LEU A 116 8.42 -17.61 20.99
N LEU A 117 8.62 -17.29 22.28
CA LEU A 117 9.41 -16.13 22.67
C LEU A 117 10.89 -16.27 22.25
N ARG A 118 11.47 -17.48 22.35
CA ARG A 118 12.84 -17.72 21.85
C ARG A 118 12.93 -17.56 20.34
N GLU A 119 11.96 -18.11 19.62
CA GLU A 119 11.87 -17.98 18.16
C GLU A 119 11.71 -16.51 17.75
N GLU A 120 10.85 -15.75 18.44
CA GLU A 120 10.68 -14.33 18.23
C GLU A 120 12.00 -13.57 18.42
N GLU A 121 12.72 -13.81 19.53
CA GLU A 121 14.01 -13.18 19.76
C GLU A 121 15.06 -13.54 18.70
N GLU A 122 15.07 -14.78 18.21
CA GLU A 122 15.95 -15.22 17.12
C GLU A 122 15.63 -14.48 15.82
N LEU A 123 14.36 -14.43 15.43
CA LEU A 123 13.91 -13.69 14.25
C LEU A 123 14.21 -12.20 14.36
N LEU A 124 14.06 -11.59 15.53
CA LEU A 124 14.42 -10.18 15.75
C LEU A 124 15.93 -9.95 15.56
N ARG A 125 16.78 -10.86 16.05
CA ARG A 125 18.24 -10.80 15.82
C ARG A 125 18.57 -10.97 14.33
N GLU A 126 17.91 -11.89 13.63
CA GLU A 126 18.09 -12.09 12.19
C GLU A 126 17.68 -10.88 11.39
N ILE A 127 16.52 -10.28 11.69
CA ILE A 127 16.04 -9.06 11.04
C ILE A 127 17.02 -7.91 11.27
N ALA A 128 17.54 -7.75 12.49
CA ALA A 128 18.55 -6.73 12.78
C ALA A 128 19.84 -6.96 11.96
N ALA A 129 20.30 -8.22 11.86
CA ALA A 129 21.45 -8.57 11.03
C ALA A 129 21.17 -8.34 9.54
N LEU A 130 19.96 -8.67 9.06
CA LEU A 130 19.50 -8.47 7.69
C LEU A 130 19.47 -6.98 7.33
N LYS A 131 18.87 -6.15 8.19
CA LYS A 131 18.83 -4.69 8.05
C LYS A 131 20.22 -4.06 7.98
N ARG A 132 21.19 -4.63 8.69
CA ARG A 132 22.59 -4.15 8.65
C ARG A 132 23.34 -4.61 7.39
N ARG A 133 23.17 -5.87 6.95
CA ARG A 133 23.98 -6.44 5.85
C ARG A 133 23.41 -6.18 4.46
N VAL A 134 22.09 -6.24 4.29
CA VAL A 134 21.45 -6.25 2.95
C VAL A 134 21.61 -4.91 2.22
N PRO A 135 21.41 -3.74 2.85
CA PRO A 135 21.55 -2.48 2.13
C PRO A 135 22.95 -2.28 1.53
N ALA A 136 24.01 -2.59 2.30
CA ALA A 136 25.39 -2.50 1.81
C ALA A 136 25.68 -3.52 0.69
N GLN A 137 25.19 -4.75 0.82
CA GLN A 137 25.33 -5.78 -0.22
C GLN A 137 24.54 -5.44 -1.50
N ALA A 138 23.34 -4.84 -1.37
CA ALA A 138 22.57 -4.39 -2.51
C ALA A 138 23.25 -3.22 -3.23
N ALA A 139 23.73 -2.23 -2.47
CA ALA A 139 24.44 -1.08 -3.03
C ALA A 139 25.71 -1.48 -3.78
N THR A 140 26.49 -2.42 -3.25
CA THR A 140 27.69 -2.95 -3.94
C THR A 140 27.31 -3.66 -5.24
N ARG A 141 26.33 -4.57 -5.21
CA ARG A 141 25.85 -5.26 -6.43
C ARG A 141 25.35 -4.30 -7.50
N VAL A 142 24.55 -3.30 -7.12
CA VAL A 142 24.06 -2.28 -8.06
C VAL A 142 25.22 -1.44 -8.58
N GLY A 143 26.16 -1.05 -7.72
CA GLY A 143 27.36 -0.31 -8.11
C GLY A 143 28.22 -1.07 -9.11
N ASP A 144 28.43 -2.37 -8.90
CA ASP A 144 29.21 -3.22 -9.80
C ASP A 144 28.49 -3.43 -11.14
N ALA A 145 27.16 -3.62 -11.12
CA ALA A 145 26.36 -3.70 -12.33
C ALA A 145 26.41 -2.40 -13.16
N LEU A 146 26.33 -1.24 -12.51
CA LEU A 146 26.47 0.06 -13.19
C LEU A 146 27.86 0.26 -13.78
N LYS A 147 28.92 -0.08 -13.05
CA LYS A 147 30.30 -0.01 -13.57
C LYS A 147 30.49 -0.93 -14.78
N ALA A 148 29.94 -2.15 -14.73
CA ALA A 148 29.98 -3.07 -15.85
C ALA A 148 29.22 -2.54 -17.07
N GLY A 149 28.06 -1.91 -16.87
CA GLY A 149 27.29 -1.25 -17.93
C GLY A 149 28.07 -0.09 -18.56
N VAL A 150 28.63 0.81 -17.75
CA VAL A 150 29.46 1.93 -18.25
C VAL A 150 30.67 1.42 -19.04
N ALA A 151 31.37 0.38 -18.55
CA ALA A 151 32.49 -0.20 -19.26
C ALA A 151 32.08 -0.82 -20.61
N ALA A 152 30.90 -1.46 -20.67
CA ALA A 152 30.36 -1.99 -21.92
C ALA A 152 29.99 -0.87 -22.91
N ASP A 153 29.39 0.21 -22.42
CA ASP A 153 29.03 1.38 -23.24
C ASP A 153 30.28 2.10 -23.77
N GLU A 154 31.32 2.26 -22.94
CA GLU A 154 32.61 2.83 -23.35
C GLU A 154 33.29 1.96 -24.41
N ALA A 155 33.27 0.63 -24.26
CA ALA A 155 33.80 -0.29 -25.25
C ALA A 155 33.00 -0.24 -26.57
N ALA A 156 31.68 -0.15 -26.50
CA ALA A 156 30.82 0.00 -27.66
C ALA A 156 31.09 1.33 -28.40
N LEU A 157 31.26 2.43 -27.65
CA LEU A 157 31.62 3.74 -28.20
C LEU A 157 33.00 3.71 -28.85
N ALA A 158 34.00 3.08 -28.22
CA ALA A 158 35.34 2.92 -28.79
C ALA A 158 35.29 2.16 -30.13
N ALA A 159 34.57 1.03 -30.17
CA ALA A 159 34.38 0.26 -31.40
C ALA A 159 33.59 1.04 -32.47
N ALA A 160 32.62 1.87 -32.09
CA ALA A 160 31.91 2.73 -33.04
C ALA A 160 32.82 3.82 -33.61
N LYS A 161 33.65 4.46 -32.78
CA LYS A 161 34.64 5.46 -33.22
C LYS A 161 35.66 4.86 -34.18
N GLU A 162 36.14 3.65 -33.94
CA GLU A 162 37.05 2.94 -34.84
C GLU A 162 36.39 2.71 -36.21
N ARG A 163 35.16 2.19 -36.24
CA ARG A 163 34.40 2.00 -37.49
C ARG A 163 34.20 3.31 -38.26
N VAL A 164 33.87 4.41 -37.58
CA VAL A 164 33.74 5.72 -38.22
C VAL A 164 35.09 6.19 -38.78
N GLY A 165 36.18 6.00 -38.04
CA GLY A 165 37.53 6.31 -38.50
C GLY A 165 37.95 5.52 -39.74
N ASP A 166 37.59 4.25 -39.82
CA ASP A 166 37.84 3.40 -40.99
C ASP A 166 37.00 3.85 -42.20
N VAL A 167 35.72 4.18 -42.00
CA VAL A 167 34.86 4.74 -43.06
C VAL A 167 35.43 6.06 -43.59
N ASP A 168 35.87 6.96 -42.71
CA ASP A 168 36.49 8.23 -43.09
C ASP A 168 37.80 8.01 -43.87
N ARG A 169 38.61 7.04 -43.46
CA ARG A 169 39.85 6.67 -44.15
C ARG A 169 39.57 6.12 -45.55
N ASP A 170 38.55 5.27 -45.68
CA ASP A 170 38.11 4.69 -46.95
C ASP A 170 37.52 5.74 -47.89
N LEU A 171 36.72 6.68 -47.38
CA LEU A 171 36.18 7.80 -48.16
C LEU A 171 37.29 8.72 -48.65
N ARG A 172 38.28 9.04 -47.81
CA ARG A 172 39.47 9.82 -48.21
C ARG A 172 40.31 9.07 -49.25
N ALA A 173 40.47 7.75 -49.12
CA ALA A 173 41.17 6.93 -50.12
C ALA A 173 40.43 6.90 -51.46
N LYS A 174 39.11 6.68 -51.46
CA LYS A 174 38.26 6.71 -52.67
C LYS A 174 38.24 8.09 -53.31
N GLY A 175 38.18 9.17 -52.53
CA GLY A 175 38.25 10.56 -53.01
C GLY A 175 39.58 10.87 -53.69
N ARG A 176 40.72 10.46 -53.08
CA ARG A 176 42.04 10.59 -53.70
C ARG A 176 42.16 9.80 -55.00
N LYS A 177 41.63 8.57 -55.05
CA LYS A 177 41.62 7.75 -56.26
C LYS A 177 40.81 8.39 -57.39
N ARG A 178 39.63 8.95 -57.08
CA ARG A 178 38.81 9.70 -58.07
C ARG A 178 39.50 10.95 -58.59
N MET A 179 40.20 11.69 -57.73
CA MET A 179 41.03 12.83 -58.14
C MET A 179 42.16 12.41 -59.08
N LEU A 180 42.86 11.31 -58.77
CA LEU A 180 43.93 10.79 -59.62
C LEU A 180 43.41 10.31 -60.99
N ASP A 181 42.27 9.60 -60.99
CA ASP A 181 41.60 9.10 -62.19
C ASP A 181 41.08 10.26 -63.07
N SER A 182 40.66 11.37 -62.47
CA SER A 182 40.30 12.61 -63.20
C SER A 182 41.51 13.38 -63.75
N LEU A 183 42.72 13.15 -63.23
CA LEU A 183 43.96 13.71 -63.79
C LEU A 183 44.57 12.82 -64.90
N GLU A 184 44.34 11.51 -64.86
CA GLU A 184 44.77 10.57 -65.91
C GLU A 184 43.75 10.45 -67.06
N GLY A 185 42.51 10.88 -66.85
CA GLY A 185 41.52 11.15 -67.91
C GLY A 185 41.98 12.30 -68.79
N GLY A 186 42.58 11.96 -69.93
CA GLY A 186 43.28 12.86 -70.84
C GLY A 186 42.56 14.18 -71.16
N VAL A 187 43.37 15.23 -71.20
CA VAL A 187 43.10 16.51 -71.85
C VAL A 187 42.70 16.24 -73.31
N ASP A 188 41.39 16.33 -73.59
CA ASP A 188 40.90 16.67 -74.93
C ASP A 188 40.53 18.16 -74.88
N GLU A 189 41.35 18.98 -75.53
CA GLU A 189 41.16 20.43 -75.68
C GLU A 189 39.92 20.70 -76.53
N GLY A 190 38.73 20.73 -75.92
CA GLY A 190 37.54 20.95 -76.75
C GLY A 190 36.17 20.88 -76.11
N SER A 191 35.95 21.28 -74.85
CA SER A 191 34.60 21.62 -74.39
C SER A 191 34.60 22.31 -73.03
N ALA A 192 34.28 23.60 -73.01
CA ALA A 192 33.85 24.28 -71.81
C ALA A 192 32.44 23.77 -71.42
N ALA A 193 32.38 22.65 -70.71
CA ALA A 193 31.18 22.21 -70.01
C ALA A 193 31.53 22.07 -68.53
N ALA A 194 31.09 23.06 -67.76
CA ALA A 194 31.20 23.10 -66.32
C ALA A 194 30.77 21.76 -65.71
N ALA A 195 31.70 21.13 -65.00
CA ALA A 195 31.40 20.05 -64.05
C ALA A 195 30.24 20.50 -63.14
N PRO A 196 29.29 19.62 -62.77
CA PRO A 196 28.32 19.97 -61.77
C PRO A 196 29.08 20.11 -60.46
N ALA A 197 29.42 21.35 -60.10
CA ALA A 197 29.69 21.70 -58.73
C ALA A 197 28.49 21.18 -57.94
N ILE A 198 28.70 20.15 -57.13
CA ILE A 198 27.74 19.76 -56.11
C ILE A 198 27.59 21.01 -55.27
N SER A 199 26.55 21.79 -55.55
CA SER A 199 26.14 22.88 -54.71
C SER A 199 25.99 22.29 -53.33
N VAL A 200 26.75 22.82 -52.38
CA VAL A 200 26.46 22.68 -50.96
C VAL A 200 24.94 22.85 -50.85
N LEU A 201 24.28 21.76 -50.49
CA LEU A 201 22.85 21.56 -50.71
C LEU A 201 22.12 22.64 -49.92
N GLN A 202 21.57 23.66 -50.59
CA GLN A 202 20.75 24.70 -49.94
C GLN A 202 19.67 24.08 -49.04
N ARG A 203 19.16 22.91 -49.44
CA ARG A 203 18.26 22.08 -48.64
C ARG A 203 18.86 21.62 -47.30
N ASN A 204 20.16 21.33 -47.19
CA ASN A 204 20.80 20.96 -45.93
C ASN A 204 20.92 22.14 -44.96
N ASP A 205 21.20 23.33 -45.48
CA ASP A 205 21.23 24.55 -44.65
C ASP A 205 19.81 24.89 -44.17
N GLU A 206 18.80 24.78 -45.04
CA GLU A 206 17.38 24.89 -44.67
C GLU A 206 16.95 23.83 -43.62
N VAL A 207 17.46 22.59 -43.74
CA VAL A 207 17.21 21.53 -42.76
C VAL A 207 17.91 21.82 -41.43
N ALA A 208 19.12 22.37 -41.45
CA ALA A 208 19.85 22.76 -40.24
C ALA A 208 19.16 23.95 -39.53
N GLU A 209 18.70 24.95 -40.27
CA GLU A 209 17.96 26.10 -39.73
C GLU A 209 16.60 25.70 -39.17
N SER A 210 15.84 24.85 -39.89
CA SER A 210 14.56 24.34 -39.39
C SER A 210 14.71 23.46 -38.15
N PHE A 211 15.76 22.63 -38.10
CA PHE A 211 16.10 21.86 -36.91
C PHE A 211 16.48 22.77 -35.74
N GLY A 212 17.32 23.79 -35.97
CA GLY A 212 17.68 24.79 -34.95
C GLY A 212 16.44 25.50 -34.39
N THR A 213 15.55 25.95 -35.26
CA THR A 213 14.28 26.59 -34.88
C THR A 213 13.39 25.65 -34.06
N ALA A 214 13.32 24.37 -34.43
CA ALA A 214 12.56 23.36 -33.70
C ALA A 214 13.13 23.10 -32.30
N VAL A 215 14.46 23.00 -32.16
CA VAL A 215 15.13 22.80 -30.87
C VAL A 215 14.98 24.02 -29.97
N GLU A 216 15.08 25.24 -30.51
CA GLU A 216 14.80 26.45 -29.75
C GLU A 216 13.33 26.53 -29.29
N GLY A 217 12.39 26.14 -30.16
CA GLY A 217 10.97 26.04 -29.83
C GLY A 217 10.71 25.06 -28.70
N LEU A 218 11.36 23.88 -28.75
CA LEU A 218 11.28 22.89 -27.69
C LEU A 218 11.93 23.39 -26.38
N GLY A 219 13.04 24.14 -26.47
CA GLY A 219 13.68 24.77 -25.33
C GLY A 219 12.79 25.82 -24.65
N ARG A 220 12.12 26.67 -25.45
CA ARG A 220 11.10 27.61 -24.96
C ARG A 220 9.95 26.88 -24.30
N LEU A 221 9.39 25.86 -24.95
CA LEU A 221 8.30 25.04 -24.40
C LEU A 221 8.70 24.39 -23.07
N LYS A 222 9.90 23.80 -22.97
CA LYS A 222 10.41 23.20 -21.74
C LYS A 222 10.55 24.22 -20.61
N ARG A 223 10.90 25.47 -20.93
CA ARG A 223 11.02 26.57 -19.96
C ARG A 223 9.66 27.07 -19.49
N ASP A 224 8.67 27.13 -20.39
CA ASP A 224 7.37 27.72 -20.14
C ASP A 224 6.32 26.71 -19.62
N MET A 225 6.49 25.42 -19.92
CA MET A 225 5.62 24.31 -19.50
C MET A 225 5.39 24.25 -17.97
N PRO A 226 6.41 24.39 -17.11
CA PRO A 226 6.19 24.39 -15.66
C PRO A 226 5.30 25.57 -15.21
N ALA A 227 5.44 26.73 -15.83
CA ALA A 227 4.65 27.91 -15.49
C ALA A 227 3.20 27.78 -15.96
N THR A 228 2.95 27.20 -17.14
CA THR A 228 1.59 26.93 -17.63
C THR A 228 0.90 25.86 -16.79
N VAL A 229 1.59 24.77 -16.45
CA VAL A 229 1.09 23.73 -15.54
C VAL A 229 0.73 24.33 -14.18
N ALA A 230 1.61 25.14 -13.58
CA ALA A 230 1.32 25.80 -12.30
C ALA A 230 0.13 26.78 -12.36
N ARG A 231 -0.17 27.38 -13.52
CA ARG A 231 -1.40 28.17 -13.71
C ARG A 231 -2.62 27.28 -13.86
N MET A 232 -2.52 26.16 -14.58
CA MET A 232 -3.61 25.19 -14.72
C MET A 232 -3.97 24.53 -13.40
N GLU A 233 -2.98 24.16 -12.57
CA GLU A 233 -3.21 23.60 -11.24
C GLU A 233 -3.86 24.62 -10.30
N ARG A 234 -3.42 25.88 -10.33
CA ARG A 234 -4.07 26.96 -9.56
C ARG A 234 -5.51 27.22 -10.02
N ALA A 235 -5.76 27.21 -11.32
CA ALA A 235 -7.11 27.34 -11.87
C ALA A 235 -7.99 26.13 -11.51
N ARG A 236 -7.44 24.92 -11.52
CA ARG A 236 -8.13 23.69 -11.11
C ARG A 236 -8.46 23.71 -9.62
N ALA A 237 -7.51 24.13 -8.77
CA ALA A 237 -7.72 24.33 -7.35
C ALA A 237 -8.82 25.38 -7.10
N ALA A 238 -8.73 26.56 -7.72
CA ALA A 238 -9.76 27.59 -7.62
C ALA A 238 -11.13 27.11 -8.12
N GLY A 239 -11.19 26.35 -9.21
CA GLY A 239 -12.41 25.72 -9.71
C GLY A 239 -12.98 24.72 -8.72
N SER A 240 -12.15 23.92 -8.05
CA SER A 240 -12.60 23.02 -7.00
C SER A 240 -13.18 23.75 -5.79
N TYR A 241 -12.65 24.93 -5.42
CA TYR A 241 -13.23 25.78 -4.37
C TYR A 241 -14.58 26.40 -4.79
N VAL A 242 -14.73 26.79 -6.06
CA VAL A 242 -16.00 27.30 -6.57
C VAL A 242 -17.07 26.20 -6.64
N ILE A 243 -16.68 24.98 -7.01
CA ILE A 243 -17.58 23.81 -7.06
C ILE A 243 -17.92 23.30 -5.66
N ALA A 244 -16.96 23.29 -4.74
CA ALA A 244 -17.17 22.92 -3.34
C ALA A 244 -17.95 23.98 -2.54
N GLY A 245 -18.01 25.22 -3.05
CA GLY A 245 -19.01 26.25 -2.71
C GLY A 245 -19.08 26.63 -1.24
N ARG A 246 -18.44 27.76 -0.89
CA ARG A 246 -18.36 28.39 0.44
C ARG A 246 -17.16 27.94 1.27
#